data_AF-A0A843DVP3-F1
#
_entry.id   AF-A0A843DVP3-F1
#
_cell.length_a   1.000
_cell.length_b   1.000
_cell.length_c   1.000
_cell.angle_alpha   90.00
_cell.angle_beta   90.00
_cell.angle_gamma   90.00
#
_symmetry.space_group_name_H-M   'P 1'
#
loop_
_entity.id
_entity.type
_entity.pdbx_description
1 polymer ?
#
loop_
_entity_poly.entity_id
_entity_poly.type
_entity_poly.pdbx_seq_one_letter_code
_entity_poly.pdbx_strand_id
1 'polypeptide(L)'
;MFITVDGKKTELSEGTSISELRETQTSDFMYALVNGRHEESDYVLSDGDTIHIVKKGCSDEETSEHSLIQRYSVEKFEKISKARIGIAGLGGIGSHVAVSLVRAGIRDLVIADFDCVDITNLSRQNYSMK
;
A
#
# COMPACT_ATOMS: atom_id res chain seq x y z
N MET A 1 -4.04 24.19 -14.63
CA MET A 1 -4.81 23.20 -13.84
C MET A 1 -4.10 22.92 -12.52
N PHE A 2 -4.85 22.55 -11.49
CA PHE A 2 -4.34 22.14 -10.20
C PHE A 2 -4.48 20.63 -10.03
N ILE A 3 -3.38 19.99 -9.71
CA ILE A 3 -3.34 18.56 -9.35
C ILE A 3 -2.75 18.40 -7.96
N THR A 4 -2.79 17.18 -7.43
CA THR A 4 -2.14 16.80 -6.17
C THR A 4 -1.06 15.78 -6.45
N VAL A 5 0.22 16.09 -6.21
CA VAL A 5 1.34 15.16 -6.36
C VAL A 5 1.87 14.81 -4.97
N ASP A 6 1.84 13.54 -4.60
CA ASP A 6 2.26 13.04 -3.27
C ASP A 6 1.65 13.86 -2.11
N GLY A 7 0.38 14.24 -2.25
CA GLY A 7 -0.35 15.04 -1.25
C GLY A 7 -0.11 16.55 -1.33
N LYS A 8 0.77 17.04 -2.20
CA LYS A 8 1.05 18.46 -2.40
C LYS A 8 0.31 19.01 -3.62
N LYS A 9 -0.39 20.13 -3.45
CA LYS A 9 -1.06 20.82 -4.56
C LYS A 9 -0.01 21.46 -5.49
N THR A 10 -0.12 21.17 -6.78
CA THR A 10 0.82 21.60 -7.82
C THR A 10 0.02 22.21 -8.98
N GLU A 11 0.47 23.35 -9.48
CA GLU A 11 -0.09 24.01 -10.66
C GLU A 11 0.69 23.60 -11.91
N LEU A 12 -0.01 23.16 -12.94
CA LEU A 12 0.54 22.75 -14.23
C LEU A 12 -0.22 23.39 -15.39
N SER A 13 0.43 23.47 -16.54
CA SER A 13 -0.21 23.82 -17.81
C SER A 13 -1.29 22.81 -18.17
N GLU A 14 -2.37 23.24 -18.83
CA GLU A 14 -3.35 22.29 -19.38
C GLU A 14 -2.70 21.43 -20.46
N GLY A 15 -3.09 20.15 -20.53
CA GLY A 15 -2.55 19.20 -21.50
C GLY A 15 -1.23 18.54 -21.09
N THR A 16 -0.67 18.87 -19.92
CA THR A 16 0.54 18.20 -19.42
C THR A 16 0.31 16.71 -19.22
N SER A 17 1.20 15.88 -19.75
CA SER A 17 1.14 14.42 -19.63
C SER A 17 1.97 13.89 -18.45
N ILE A 18 1.80 12.60 -18.10
CA ILE A 18 2.65 11.93 -17.11
C ILE A 18 4.12 11.95 -17.54
N SER A 19 4.42 11.79 -18.83
CA SER A 19 5.81 11.78 -19.32
C SER A 19 6.46 13.14 -19.13
N GLU A 20 5.74 14.23 -19.43
CA GLU A 20 6.21 15.59 -19.18
C GLU A 20 6.40 15.83 -17.67
N LEU A 21 5.47 15.38 -16.84
CA LEU A 21 5.62 15.47 -15.38
C LEU A 21 6.88 14.72 -14.91
N ARG A 22 7.15 13.54 -15.45
CA ARG A 22 8.36 12.76 -15.12
C ARG A 22 9.65 13.51 -15.44
N GLU A 23 9.72 14.23 -16.55
CA GLU A 23 10.90 15.01 -16.94
C GLU A 23 11.19 16.17 -15.97
N THR A 24 10.16 16.71 -15.33
CA THR A 24 10.29 17.80 -14.34
C THR A 24 10.66 17.31 -12.93
N GLN A 25 10.68 15.99 -12.71
CA GLN A 25 10.90 15.37 -11.39
C GLN A 25 12.28 14.72 -11.28
N THR A 26 12.54 14.07 -10.14
CA THR A 26 13.82 13.42 -9.83
C THR A 26 14.10 12.22 -10.73
N SER A 27 15.39 11.92 -10.95
CA SER A 27 15.86 10.85 -11.85
C SER A 27 15.50 9.43 -11.42
N ASP A 28 14.98 9.26 -10.20
CA ASP A 28 14.51 8.00 -9.64
C ASP A 28 13.03 7.71 -9.94
N PHE A 29 12.31 8.55 -10.68
CA PHE A 29 10.92 8.29 -11.08
C PHE A 29 10.80 6.99 -11.90
N MET A 30 10.09 6.00 -11.35
CA MET A 30 9.83 4.70 -11.98
C MET A 30 8.50 4.71 -12.74
N TYR A 31 7.39 4.97 -12.05
CA TYR A 31 6.04 5.12 -12.61
C TYR A 31 5.19 5.99 -11.67
N ALA A 32 3.98 6.36 -12.11
CA ALA A 32 3.02 7.08 -11.27
C ALA A 32 1.68 6.33 -11.19
N LEU A 33 0.99 6.54 -10.07
CA LEU A 33 -0.41 6.15 -9.90
C LEU A 33 -1.30 7.38 -10.07
N VAL A 34 -2.11 7.41 -11.12
CA VAL A 34 -3.08 8.49 -11.34
C VAL A 34 -4.42 8.05 -10.80
N ASN A 35 -4.95 8.81 -9.84
CA ASN A 35 -6.18 8.51 -9.11
C ASN A 35 -6.18 7.06 -8.56
N GLY A 36 -5.01 6.59 -8.14
CA GLY A 36 -4.78 5.26 -7.58
C GLY A 36 -4.70 4.12 -8.60
N ARG A 37 -4.60 4.40 -9.91
CA ARG A 37 -4.43 3.40 -10.97
C ARG A 37 -3.05 3.53 -11.59
N HIS A 38 -2.43 2.39 -11.90
CA HIS A 38 -1.22 2.36 -12.71
C HIS A 38 -1.59 2.70 -14.15
N GLU A 39 -1.00 3.77 -14.68
CA GLU A 39 -1.18 4.18 -16.07
C GLU A 39 0.13 3.97 -16.84
N GLU A 40 0.08 3.11 -17.85
CA GLU A 40 1.24 2.80 -18.72
C GLU A 40 1.28 3.68 -19.98
N SER A 41 0.14 4.27 -20.35
CA SER A 41 0.03 5.19 -21.48
C SER A 41 0.38 6.61 -21.04
N ASP A 42 0.76 7.46 -21.99
CA ASP A 42 1.07 8.87 -21.71
C ASP A 42 -0.22 9.66 -21.40
N TYR A 43 -0.75 9.40 -20.20
CA TYR A 43 -2.01 9.94 -19.73
C TYR A 43 -1.90 11.45 -19.61
N VAL A 44 -2.85 12.15 -20.23
CA VAL A 44 -2.98 13.60 -20.16
C VAL A 44 -3.69 13.95 -18.86
N LEU A 45 -2.99 14.66 -17.98
CA LEU A 45 -3.49 15.01 -16.66
C LEU A 45 -4.66 15.99 -16.78
N SER A 46 -5.62 15.82 -15.89
CA SER A 46 -6.83 16.65 -15.76
C SER A 46 -6.81 17.42 -14.44
N ASP A 47 -7.55 18.53 -14.41
CA ASP A 47 -7.73 19.31 -13.18
C ASP A 47 -8.34 18.44 -12.06
N GLY A 48 -7.71 18.47 -10.89
CA GLY A 48 -8.11 17.68 -9.72
C GLY A 48 -7.46 16.30 -9.60
N ASP A 49 -6.65 15.86 -10.59
CA ASP A 49 -5.99 14.55 -10.51
C ASP A 49 -5.08 14.43 -9.29
N THR A 50 -5.08 13.23 -8.71
CA THR A 50 -4.15 12.85 -7.64
C THR A 50 -3.11 11.89 -8.20
N ILE A 51 -1.84 12.24 -8.03
CA ILE A 51 -0.69 11.51 -8.55
C ILE A 51 0.15 11.04 -7.37
N HIS A 52 0.48 9.75 -7.36
CA HIS A 52 1.49 9.19 -6.47
C HIS A 52 2.70 8.74 -7.26
N ILE A 53 3.87 9.28 -6.94
CA ILE A 53 5.11 8.97 -7.65
C ILE A 53 5.77 7.75 -6.99
N VAL A 54 6.03 6.72 -7.78
CA VAL A 54 6.80 5.56 -7.34
C VAL A 54 8.23 5.68 -7.83
N LYS A 55 9.18 5.56 -6.90
CA LYS A 55 10.61 5.74 -7.13
C LYS A 55 11.35 4.41 -7.20
N LYS A 56 12.41 4.37 -8.01
CA LYS A 56 13.34 3.24 -8.10
C LYS A 56 14.24 3.20 -6.86
N GLY A 57 14.43 2.00 -6.30
CA GLY A 57 15.32 1.80 -5.15
C GLY A 57 14.75 2.29 -3.82
N CYS A 58 13.42 2.41 -3.72
CA CYS A 58 12.74 2.60 -2.43
C CYS A 58 12.92 1.37 -1.52
N SER A 59 12.68 1.56 -0.22
CA SER A 59 12.77 0.49 0.77
C SER A 59 11.80 -0.67 0.47
N ASP A 60 12.06 -1.84 1.05
CA ASP A 60 11.17 -3.00 0.92
C ASP A 60 9.76 -2.71 1.44
N GLU A 61 9.65 -1.87 2.48
CA GLU A 61 8.39 -1.41 3.06
C GLU A 61 7.62 -0.53 2.08
N GLU A 62 8.25 0.51 1.53
CA GLU A 62 7.65 1.39 0.51
C GLU A 62 7.27 0.59 -0.74
N THR A 63 8.12 -0.35 -1.17
CA THR A 63 7.84 -1.23 -2.32
C THR A 63 6.60 -2.09 -2.06
N SER A 64 6.49 -2.66 -0.86
CA SER A 64 5.34 -3.47 -0.47
C SER A 64 4.06 -2.64 -0.44
N GLU A 65 4.11 -1.43 0.10
CA GLU A 65 2.96 -0.51 0.13
C GLU A 65 2.52 -0.09 -1.27
N HIS A 66 3.45 0.25 -2.15
CA HIS A 66 3.15 0.56 -3.54
C HIS A 66 2.40 -0.59 -4.22
N SER A 67 2.78 -1.85 -3.97
CA SER A 67 2.07 -3.01 -4.52
C SER A 67 0.63 -3.13 -4.01
N LEU A 68 0.38 -2.78 -2.75
CA LEU A 68 -0.96 -2.80 -2.15
C LEU A 68 -1.81 -1.63 -2.64
N ILE A 69 -1.21 -0.45 -2.79
CA ILE A 69 -1.87 0.73 -3.36
C ILE A 69 -2.25 0.47 -4.81
N GLN A 70 -1.38 -0.15 -5.62
CA GLN A 70 -1.71 -0.58 -6.97
C GLN A 70 -2.95 -1.50 -7.00
N ARG A 71 -3.08 -2.38 -6.01
CA ARG A 71 -4.20 -3.33 -5.93
C ARG A 71 -5.50 -2.68 -5.44
N TYR A 72 -5.41 -1.77 -4.48
CA TYR A 72 -6.58 -1.25 -3.76
C TYR A 72 -6.96 0.18 -4.12
N SER A 73 -6.09 0.97 -4.77
CA SER A 73 -6.03 2.44 -4.77
C SER A 73 -5.54 3.03 -3.44
N VAL A 74 -5.02 4.26 -3.51
CA VAL A 74 -4.55 5.03 -2.35
C VAL A 74 -5.65 5.15 -1.29
N GLU A 75 -6.86 5.56 -1.69
CA GLU A 75 -7.97 5.81 -0.76
C GLU A 75 -8.35 4.56 0.04
N LYS A 76 -8.45 3.39 -0.63
CA LYS A 76 -8.78 2.15 0.08
C LYS A 76 -7.61 1.66 0.93
N PHE A 77 -6.38 1.78 0.44
CA PHE A 77 -5.21 1.40 1.22
C PHE A 77 -5.09 2.23 2.50
N GLU A 78 -5.37 3.53 2.45
CA GLU A 78 -5.44 4.38 3.64
C GLU A 78 -6.51 3.92 4.64
N LYS A 79 -7.70 3.57 4.15
CA LYS A 79 -8.78 3.04 5.01
C LYS A 79 -8.39 1.72 5.67
N ILE A 80 -7.78 0.82 4.90
CA ILE A 80 -7.29 -0.48 5.39
C ILE A 80 -6.19 -0.26 6.43
N SER A 81 -5.14 0.49 6.10
CA SER A 81 -3.98 0.66 6.98
C SER A 81 -4.27 1.36 8.30
N LYS A 82 -5.32 2.20 8.35
CA LYS A 82 -5.80 2.86 9.58
C LYS A 82 -6.80 2.02 10.38
N ALA A 83 -7.25 0.87 9.87
CA ALA A 83 -8.21 0.04 10.58
C ALA A 83 -7.54 -0.67 11.77
N ARG A 84 -8.30 -0.77 12.87
CA ARG A 84 -7.94 -1.52 14.07
C ARG A 84 -8.80 -2.77 14.16
N ILE A 85 -8.17 -3.94 14.21
CA ILE A 85 -8.88 -5.23 14.16
C ILE A 85 -8.55 -6.07 15.39
N GLY A 86 -9.58 -6.56 16.06
CA GLY A 86 -9.47 -7.51 17.17
C GLY A 86 -9.50 -8.96 16.68
N ILE A 87 -8.59 -9.80 17.16
CA ILE A 87 -8.57 -11.25 16.92
C ILE A 87 -8.59 -11.96 18.29
N ALA A 88 -9.66 -12.71 18.55
CA ALA A 88 -9.78 -13.56 19.73
C ALA A 88 -9.46 -15.01 19.35
N GLY A 89 -8.32 -15.50 19.83
CA GLY A 89 -7.72 -16.78 19.50
C GLY A 89 -6.78 -16.69 18.30
N LEU A 90 -5.55 -17.17 18.48
CA LEU A 90 -4.51 -17.34 17.46
C LEU A 90 -4.19 -18.83 17.22
N GLY A 91 -5.21 -19.68 17.31
CA GLY A 91 -5.12 -21.07 16.88
C GLY A 91 -4.92 -21.21 15.37
N GLY A 92 -5.37 -22.33 14.80
CA GLY A 92 -5.11 -22.61 13.38
C GLY A 92 -5.67 -21.54 12.44
N ILE A 93 -6.87 -21.04 12.70
CA ILE A 93 -7.47 -19.99 11.87
C ILE A 93 -6.90 -18.61 12.22
N GLY A 94 -6.88 -18.26 13.51
CA GLY A 94 -6.51 -16.92 13.97
C GLY A 94 -5.09 -16.51 13.59
N SER A 95 -4.12 -17.42 13.69
CA SER A 95 -2.73 -17.15 13.28
C SER A 95 -2.59 -16.87 11.79
N HIS A 96 -3.32 -17.59 10.93
CA HIS A 96 -3.34 -17.32 9.48
C HIS A 96 -4.07 -16.02 9.14
N VAL A 97 -5.17 -15.71 9.83
CA VAL A 97 -5.90 -14.44 9.67
C VAL A 97 -5.01 -13.27 10.05
N ALA A 98 -4.32 -13.34 11.20
CA ALA A 98 -3.40 -12.28 11.65
C ALA A 98 -2.34 -11.97 10.58
N VAL A 99 -1.66 -13.00 10.07
CA VAL A 99 -0.63 -12.81 9.02
C VAL A 99 -1.24 -12.25 7.73
N SER A 100 -2.43 -12.72 7.35
CA SER A 100 -3.11 -12.23 6.14
C SER A 100 -3.52 -10.76 6.26
N LEU A 101 -3.99 -10.34 7.43
CA LEU A 101 -4.35 -8.94 7.69
C LEU A 101 -3.13 -8.03 7.64
N VAL A 102 -2.01 -8.42 8.26
CA VAL A 102 -0.75 -7.65 8.16
C VAL A 102 -0.29 -7.56 6.70
N ARG A 103 -0.31 -8.66 5.95
CA ARG A 103 0.04 -8.67 4.52
C ARG A 103 -0.91 -7.85 3.65
N ALA A 104 -2.16 -7.66 4.08
CA ALA A 104 -3.12 -6.81 3.41
C ALA A 104 -2.90 -5.31 3.71
N GLY A 105 -2.00 -4.97 4.64
CA GLY A 105 -1.66 -3.59 5.01
C GLY A 105 -2.25 -3.13 6.34
N ILE A 106 -2.90 -3.99 7.12
CA ILE A 106 -3.38 -3.64 8.47
C ILE A 106 -2.18 -3.43 9.41
N ARG A 107 -2.18 -2.31 10.14
CA ARG A 107 -1.08 -1.93 11.04
C ARG A 107 -1.41 -2.06 12.53
N ASP A 108 -2.68 -2.12 12.90
CA ASP A 108 -3.14 -2.21 14.30
C ASP A 108 -3.99 -3.47 14.52
N LEU A 109 -3.36 -4.49 15.13
CA LEU A 109 -4.01 -5.72 15.56
C LEU A 109 -4.05 -5.79 17.08
N VAL A 110 -5.25 -6.00 17.62
CA VAL A 110 -5.45 -6.33 19.03
C VAL A 110 -5.69 -7.81 19.13
N ILE A 111 -4.82 -8.51 19.86
CA ILE A 111 -4.87 -9.97 19.91
C ILE A 111 -5.06 -10.44 21.35
N ALA A 112 -5.98 -11.39 21.53
CA ALA A 112 -6.19 -12.10 22.78
C ALA A 112 -6.12 -13.61 22.53
N ASP A 113 -5.14 -14.28 23.14
CA ASP A 113 -5.05 -15.74 23.21
C ASP A 113 -4.50 -16.11 24.59
N PHE A 114 -4.99 -17.20 25.16
CA PHE A 114 -4.60 -17.69 26.48
C PHE A 114 -3.67 -18.91 26.41
N ASP A 115 -3.49 -19.50 25.22
CA ASP A 115 -2.67 -20.69 25.02
C ASP A 115 -1.21 -20.34 24.70
N CYS A 116 -0.32 -21.30 24.98
CA CYS A 116 1.08 -21.27 24.54
C CYS A 116 1.26 -22.07 23.23
N VAL A 117 2.25 -21.68 22.43
CA VAL A 117 2.62 -22.44 21.23
C VAL A 117 3.20 -23.81 21.64
N ASP A 118 2.66 -24.87 21.04
CA ASP A 118 3.08 -26.25 21.23
C ASP A 118 3.49 -26.87 19.89
N ILE A 119 4.50 -27.74 19.90
CA ILE A 119 5.03 -28.40 18.69
C ILE A 119 3.95 -29.18 17.93
N THR A 120 2.98 -29.78 18.63
CA THR A 120 1.87 -30.53 18.04
C THR A 120 0.91 -29.63 17.24
N ASN A 121 0.97 -28.31 17.45
CA ASN A 121 0.10 -27.34 16.80
C ASN A 121 0.72 -26.69 15.54
N LEU A 122 2.02 -26.87 15.31
CA LEU A 122 2.73 -26.23 14.19
C LEU A 122 2.24 -26.66 12.81
N SER A 123 1.64 -27.85 12.67
CA SER A 123 1.09 -28.33 11.39
C SER A 123 -0.10 -27.51 10.89
N ARG A 124 -0.72 -26.68 11.74
CA ARG A 124 -1.92 -25.91 11.42
C ARG A 124 -1.89 -24.44 11.86
N GLN A 125 -0.88 -24.03 12.62
CA GLN A 125 -0.73 -22.67 13.12
C GLN A 125 0.45 -21.99 12.44
N ASN A 126 0.35 -20.68 12.22
CA ASN A 126 1.36 -19.90 11.53
C ASN A 126 2.48 -19.43 12.47
N TYR A 127 3.14 -20.39 13.12
CA TYR A 127 4.24 -20.18 14.06
C TYR A 127 5.49 -20.95 13.66
N SER A 128 6.64 -20.46 14.09
CA SER A 128 7.91 -21.20 14.07
C SER A 128 8.47 -21.26 15.49
N MET A 129 9.10 -22.39 15.82
CA MET A 129 9.90 -22.51 17.04
C MET A 129 11.36 -22.25 16.68
N LYS A 130 12.04 -21.43 17.49
CA LYS A 130 13.48 -21.17 17.37
C LYS A 130 14.26 -22.13 18.27
#